data_AF-A0A4Q2ZZN8-F1
#
_entry.id   AF-A0A4Q2ZZN8-F1
#
_cell.length_a   1.000
_cell.length_b   1.000
_cell.length_c   1.000
_cell.angle_alpha   90.00
_cell.angle_beta   90.00
_cell.angle_gamma   90.00
#
_symmetry.space_group_name_H-M   'P 1'
#
loop_
_entity.id
_entity.type
_entity.pdbx_description
1 polymer ?
#
loop_
_entity_poly.entity_id
_entity_poly.type
_entity_poly.pdbx_seq_one_letter_code
_entity_poly.pdbx_strand_id
1 'polypeptide(L)' 'MPFYRVIFVNNTIMSCEEDDAVQLKGKDLHYVQDKGKLIFAYIKADTLVAAAKRAADLVAEVTKPNK' A
#
# COMPACT_ATOMS: atom_id res chain seq x y z
N MET A 1 13.12 -9.63 -0.35
CA MET A 1 11.73 -9.16 -0.28
C MET A 1 11.52 -8.10 -1.34
N PRO A 2 10.70 -8.38 -2.35
CA PRO A 2 10.32 -7.39 -3.36
C PRO A 2 9.42 -6.30 -2.75
N PHE A 3 9.27 -5.22 -3.50
CA PHE A 3 8.22 -4.24 -3.26
C PHE A 3 7.01 -4.57 -4.12
N TYR A 4 5.82 -4.38 -3.55
CA TYR A 4 4.57 -4.47 -4.28
C TYR A 4 3.97 -3.08 -4.41
N ARG A 5 3.68 -2.69 -5.64
CA ARG A 5 2.91 -1.50 -5.95
C ARG A 5 1.44 -1.82 -5.86
N VAL A 6 0.76 -1.13 -4.95
CA VAL A 6 -0.68 -1.25 -4.74
C VAL A 6 -1.35 0.05 -5.17
N ILE A 7 -2.33 -0.05 -6.06
CA ILE A 7 -3.13 1.09 -6.52
C ILE A 7 -4.49 1.01 -5.87
N PHE A 8 -4.98 2.15 -5.36
CA PHE A 8 -6.26 2.26 -4.70
C PHE A 8 -7.21 3.17 -5.48
N VAL A 9 -8.49 2.81 -5.52
CA VAL A 9 -9.58 3.67 -5.99
C VAL A 9 -10.66 3.68 -4.92
N ASN A 10 -10.96 4.86 -4.37
CA ASN A 10 -11.90 5.01 -3.25
C ASN A 10 -11.58 4.10 -2.05
N ASN A 11 -10.29 3.97 -1.68
CA ASN A 11 -9.82 3.07 -0.62
C ASN A 11 -10.04 1.57 -0.89
N THR A 12 -10.36 1.17 -2.12
CA THR A 12 -10.39 -0.23 -2.54
C THR A 12 -9.13 -0.54 -3.35
N ILE A 13 -8.50 -1.69 -3.10
CA ILE A 13 -7.34 -2.16 -3.87
C ILE A 13 -7.80 -2.51 -5.29
N MET A 14 -7.23 -1.83 -6.29
CA MET A 14 -7.51 -2.07 -7.71
C MET A 14 -6.43 -2.92 -8.39
N SER A 15 -5.17 -2.71 -7.99
CA SER A 15 -4.03 -3.49 -8.48
C SER A 15 -3.06 -3.73 -7.33
N CYS A 16 -2.40 -4.88 -7.35
CA CYS A 16 -1.30 -5.24 -6.47
C CYS A 16 -0.30 -6.05 -7.29
N GLU A 17 0.80 -5.41 -7.67
CA GLU A 17 1.79 -5.97 -8.59
C GLU A 17 3.18 -5.88 -7.98
N GLU A 18 4.04 -6.85 -8.27
CA GLU A 18 5.44 -6.81 -7.88
C GLU A 18 6.17 -5.73 -8.71
N ASP A 19 6.95 -4.90 -8.04
CA ASP A 19 7.73 -3.82 -8.65
C ASP A 19 9.19 -3.92 -8.18
N ASP A 20 9.98 -4.66 -8.96
CA ASP A 20 11.39 -4.92 -8.69
C ASP A 20 12.28 -3.68 -8.93
N ALA A 21 11.76 -2.67 -9.62
CA ALA A 21 12.50 -1.44 -9.91
C ALA A 21 12.47 -0.47 -8.72
N VAL A 22 11.50 -0.62 -7.81
CA VAL A 22 11.34 0.26 -6.66
C VAL A 22 12.25 -0.16 -5.51
N GLN A 23 13.13 0.76 -5.11
CA GLN A 23 13.88 0.67 -3.86
C GLN A 23 13.58 1.87 -2.99
N LEU A 24 12.75 1.68 -1.97
CA LEU A 24 12.56 2.67 -0.93
C LEU A 24 13.73 2.61 0.05
N LYS A 25 14.58 3.65 0.06
CA LYS A 25 15.77 3.73 0.92
C LYS A 25 15.40 3.61 2.40
N GLY A 26 15.59 2.42 2.97
CA GLY A 26 15.36 2.13 4.40
C GLY A 26 13.89 2.18 4.84
N LYS A 27 12.93 2.14 3.91
CA LYS A 27 11.50 2.14 4.25
C LYS A 27 10.84 0.88 3.70
N ASP A 28 10.07 0.20 4.55
CA ASP A 28 9.31 -0.98 4.14
C ASP A 28 7.89 -0.61 3.64
N LEU A 29 7.51 0.66 3.77
CA LEU A 29 6.22 1.21 3.33
C LEU A 29 6.38 2.67 2.86
N HIS A 30 5.79 2.98 1.72
CA HIS A 30 5.54 4.36 1.27
C HIS A 30 4.15 4.43 0.66
N TYR A 31 3.37 5.47 0.94
CA TYR A 31 2.05 5.64 0.34
C TYR A 31 1.73 7.10 0.10
N VAL A 32 0.81 7.34 -0.83
CA VAL A 32 0.27 8.65 -1.15
C VAL A 32 -1.23 8.64 -0.93
N GLN A 33 -1.72 9.70 -0.27
CA GLN A 33 -3.13 9.92 0.01
C GLN A 33 -3.58 11.28 -0.54
N ASP A 34 -4.82 11.36 -1.00
CA ASP A 34 -5.52 12.60 -1.35
C ASP A 34 -6.88 12.62 -0.64
N LYS A 35 -7.16 13.69 0.10
CA LYS A 35 -8.45 13.90 0.81
C LYS A 35 -8.91 12.69 1.64
N GLY A 36 -7.99 12.04 2.36
CA GLY A 36 -8.28 10.86 3.19
C GLY A 36 -8.50 9.56 2.40
N LYS A 37 -8.18 9.55 1.11
CA LYS A 37 -8.21 8.37 0.26
C LYS A 37 -6.81 7.99 -0.19
N LEU A 38 -6.44 6.72 -0.05
CA LEU A 38 -5.20 6.21 -0.63
C LEU A 38 -5.29 6.26 -2.16
N ILE A 39 -4.19 6.66 -2.80
CA ILE A 39 -4.01 6.62 -4.26
C ILE A 39 -3.13 5.44 -4.62
N PHE A 40 -1.96 5.32 -4.00
CA PHE A 40 -1.07 4.18 -4.17
C PHE A 40 -0.20 3.95 -2.93
N ALA A 41 0.32 2.73 -2.80
CA ALA A 41 1.32 2.37 -1.81
C ALA A 41 2.38 1.44 -2.43
N TYR A 42 3.61 1.54 -1.96
CA TYR A 42 4.67 0.57 -2.15
C TYR A 42 4.89 -0.15 -0.83
N ILE A 43 4.75 -1.47 -0.83
CA ILE A 43 4.80 -2.30 0.37
C ILE A 43 5.86 -3.38 0.17
N LYS A 44 6.86 -3.42 1.04
CA LYS A 44 7.83 -4.50 1.06
C LYS A 44 7.20 -5.72 1.72
N ALA A 45 7.14 -6.85 1.02
CA ALA A 45 6.56 -8.08 1.55
C ALA A 45 7.23 -9.31 0.93
N ASP A 46 7.09 -10.47 1.57
CA ASP A 46 7.58 -11.74 1.03
C ASP A 46 6.69 -12.31 -0.08
N THR A 47 5.41 -11.92 -0.12
CA THR A 47 4.42 -12.42 -1.08
C THR A 47 3.38 -11.36 -1.41
N LEU A 48 2.76 -11.50 -2.60
CA LEU A 48 1.63 -10.68 -3.03
C LEU A 48 0.46 -10.71 -2.03
N VAL A 49 0.18 -11.87 -1.43
CA VAL A 49 -0.89 -12.02 -0.42
C VAL A 49 -0.59 -11.20 0.82
N ALA A 50 0.67 -11.21 1.29
CA ALA A 50 1.09 -10.41 2.44
C ALA A 50 1.03 -8.90 2.13
N ALA A 51 1.42 -8.49 0.92
CA ALA A 51 1.29 -7.10 0.48
C ALA A 51 -0.17 -6.65 0.41
N ALA A 52 -1.05 -7.45 -0.19
CA ALA A 52 -2.48 -7.15 -0.29
C ALA A 52 -3.14 -7.05 1.09
N LYS A 53 -2.78 -7.94 2.03
CA LYS A 53 -3.24 -7.86 3.42
C LYS A 53 -2.79 -6.57 4.10
N ARG A 54 -1.51 -6.21 3.99
CA ARG A 54 -0.99 -4.96 4.56
C ARG A 54 -1.64 -3.72 3.94
N ALA A 55 -1.95 -3.76 2.64
CA ALA A 55 -2.68 -2.69 1.97
C ALA A 55 -4.11 -2.53 2.51
N ALA A 56 -4.80 -3.63 2.79
CA ALA A 56 -6.13 -3.59 3.42
C ALA A 56 -6.07 -3.02 4.85
N ASP A 57 -5.04 -3.41 5.63
CA ASP A 57 -4.81 -2.84 6.96
C ASP A 57 -4.53 -1.32 6.88
N LEU A 58 -3.75 -0.89 5.88
CA LEU A 58 -3.44 0.52 5.64
C LEU A 58 -4.70 1.34 5.32
N VAL A 59 -5.62 0.79 4.52
CA VAL A 59 -6.94 1.39 4.28
C VAL A 59 -7.70 1.58 5.58
N ALA A 60 -7.75 0.54 6.43
CA ALA A 60 -8.44 0.62 7.72
C ALA A 60 -7.79 1.64 8.66
N GLU A 61 -6.47 1.81 8.61
CA GLU A 61 -5.74 2.82 9.38
C GLU A 61 -6.09 4.25 8.94
N VAL A 62 -6.08 4.54 7.64
CA VAL A 62 -6.35 5.90 7.14
C VAL A 62 -7.83 6.29 7.18
N THR A 63 -8.73 5.31 7.20
CA THR A 63 -10.20 5.54 7.25
C THR A 63 -10.74 5.64 8.67
N LYS A 64 -9.93 5.38 9.70
CA LYS A 64 -10.36 5.55 11.09
C LYS A 64 -10.72 7.01 11.34
N PRO A 65 -11.93 7.31 11.83
CA PRO A 65 -12.23 8.65 12.32
C PRO A 65 -11.29 8.93 13.49
N ASN A 66 -10.45 9.96 13.38
CA ASN A 66 -9.66 10.44 14.52
C ASN A 66 -10.63 10.66 15.69
N LYS A 67 -10.39 9.90 16.76
CA LYS A 67 -11.19 9.90 17.98
C LYS A 67 -10.90 11.14 18.81
#